data_AF-A0A8E0VGJ5-F1
#
_entry.id   AF-A0A8E0VGJ5-F1
#
_cell.length_a   1.000
_cell.length_b   1.000
_cell.length_c   1.000
_cell.angle_alpha   90.00
_cell.angle_beta   90.00
_cell.angle_gamma   90.00
#
_symmetry.space_group_name_H-M   'P 1'
#
loop_
_entity.id
_entity.type
_entity.pdbx_description
1 polymer ?
#
loop_
_entity_poly.entity_id
_entity_poly.type
_entity_poly.pdbx_seq_one_letter_code
_entity_poly.pdbx_strand_id
1 'polypeptide(L)'
;MDVKVLIPEAVEDLNILIHRLRRLYGVSVQHQSNFIRISGPLDKVLPAQNCALRFIGPESMQLIHVASECFQLFVIPSVVQHFEGTYHAFILVKHPQGLLIKGPKKSTDQLLKVIKELEHNCLSSDNNMTQFKLNDLKILCRMYRVQFEELPRTDSLRTGLLAHFLSLLEPVEEKITYIPSYVEAYRKEIAKEPGHFLSIGSASDSMLSSISVRPVEEVGATIEQIPGSAPSVPPDTLLTEEPNPGNLRAVVIDGNNVAFA
;
A
#
# COMPACT_ATOMS: atom_id res chain seq x y z
N MET A 1 2.45 6.89 -17.78
CA MET A 1 3.38 7.50 -16.80
C MET A 1 4.48 6.51 -16.51
N ASP A 2 5.64 6.98 -16.08
CA ASP A 2 6.77 6.16 -15.70
C ASP A 2 7.52 6.80 -14.54
N VAL A 3 7.96 5.97 -13.59
CA VAL A 3 8.71 6.39 -12.39
C VAL A 3 9.88 5.44 -12.15
N LYS A 4 10.95 5.98 -11.57
CA LYS A 4 12.15 5.22 -11.19
C LYS A 4 12.24 5.12 -9.68
N VAL A 5 12.55 3.93 -9.18
CA VAL A 5 12.81 3.67 -7.76
C VAL A 5 14.22 3.12 -7.63
N LEU A 6 15.09 3.86 -6.95
CA LEU A 6 16.48 3.46 -6.71
C LEU A 6 16.53 2.23 -5.79
N ILE A 7 17.44 1.31 -6.10
CA ILE A 7 17.66 0.09 -5.34
C ILE A 7 19.05 0.19 -4.69
N PRO A 8 19.16 0.15 -3.34
CA PRO A 8 20.42 -0.01 -2.65
C PRO A 8 21.08 -1.35 -3.02
N GLU A 9 22.41 -1.42 -3.02
CA GLU A 9 23.19 -2.59 -3.48
C GLU A 9 22.87 -3.91 -2.71
N ALA A 10 22.23 -3.84 -1.54
CA ALA A 10 22.00 -4.97 -0.64
C ALA A 10 20.57 -5.57 -0.66
N VAL A 11 19.73 -5.28 -1.67
CA VAL A 11 18.33 -5.78 -1.68
C VAL A 11 18.23 -7.17 -2.33
N GLU A 12 18.29 -8.22 -1.49
CA GLU A 12 18.26 -9.63 -1.95
C GLU A 12 16.89 -10.13 -2.47
N ASP A 13 15.80 -9.38 -2.23
CA ASP A 13 14.42 -9.84 -2.48
C ASP A 13 13.73 -9.12 -3.65
N LEU A 14 14.50 -8.55 -4.57
CA LEU A 14 13.96 -7.68 -5.61
C LEU A 14 13.02 -8.40 -6.59
N ASN A 15 13.28 -9.67 -6.90
CA ASN A 15 12.41 -10.46 -7.78
C ASN A 15 10.99 -10.62 -7.19
N ILE A 16 10.89 -10.74 -5.86
CA ILE A 16 9.61 -10.83 -5.14
C ILE A 16 8.86 -9.50 -5.29
N LEU A 17 9.55 -8.38 -5.09
CA LEU A 17 8.97 -7.05 -5.28
C LEU A 17 8.47 -6.86 -6.71
N ILE A 18 9.29 -7.18 -7.72
CA ILE A 18 8.92 -7.02 -9.13
C ILE A 18 7.66 -7.83 -9.47
N HIS A 19 7.61 -9.08 -9.03
CA HIS A 19 6.44 -9.94 -9.25
C HIS A 19 5.18 -9.35 -8.58
N ARG A 20 5.32 -8.89 -7.34
CA ARG A 20 4.23 -8.28 -6.57
C ARG A 20 3.68 -7.03 -7.23
N LEU A 21 4.56 -6.14 -7.70
CA LEU A 21 4.17 -4.90 -8.36
C LEU A 21 3.35 -5.18 -9.63
N ARG A 22 3.82 -6.10 -10.47
CA ARG A 22 3.12 -6.51 -11.70
C ARG A 22 1.74 -7.09 -11.39
N ARG A 23 1.65 -7.98 -10.40
CA ARG A 23 0.42 -8.71 -10.08
C ARG A 23 -0.63 -7.85 -9.37
N LEU A 24 -0.24 -7.05 -8.37
CA LEU A 24 -1.18 -6.30 -7.54
C LEU A 24 -1.64 -4.99 -8.20
N TYR A 25 -0.73 -4.31 -8.88
CA TYR A 25 -1.01 -2.99 -9.46
C TYR A 25 -1.20 -3.04 -10.98
N GLY A 26 -0.93 -4.16 -11.65
CA GLY A 26 -1.07 -4.28 -13.09
C GLY A 26 -0.12 -3.36 -13.87
N VAL A 27 1.04 -3.04 -13.29
CA VAL A 27 2.07 -2.17 -13.88
C VAL A 27 3.14 -3.00 -14.58
N SER A 28 3.80 -2.41 -15.57
CA SER A 28 5.01 -2.98 -16.15
C SER A 28 6.22 -2.58 -15.31
N VAL A 29 7.13 -3.52 -15.05
CA VAL A 29 8.33 -3.28 -14.24
C VAL A 29 9.55 -3.78 -14.99
N GLN A 30 10.54 -2.90 -15.20
CA GLN A 30 11.85 -3.26 -15.75
C GLN A 30 12.92 -3.08 -14.67
N HIS A 31 13.78 -4.06 -14.51
CA HIS A 31 14.90 -4.00 -13.58
C HIS A 31 16.17 -3.58 -14.32
N GLN A 32 16.84 -2.55 -13.81
CA GLN A 32 18.18 -2.11 -14.21
C GLN A 32 19.10 -2.11 -12.99
N SER A 33 20.41 -2.06 -13.22
CA SER A 33 21.46 -2.29 -12.22
C SER A 33 21.24 -1.58 -10.88
N ASN A 34 20.75 -0.33 -10.88
CA ASN A 34 20.58 0.48 -9.67
C ASN A 34 19.14 1.02 -9.47
N PHE A 35 18.18 0.62 -10.31
CA PHE A 35 16.78 1.04 -10.16
C PHE A 35 15.79 0.08 -10.81
N ILE A 36 14.56 0.07 -10.31
CA ILE A 36 13.40 -0.44 -11.05
C ILE A 36 12.66 0.71 -11.71
N ARG A 37 12.26 0.48 -12.96
CA ARG A 37 11.40 1.36 -13.75
C ARG A 37 9.98 0.81 -13.70
N ILE A 38 9.02 1.61 -13.26
CA ILE A 38 7.60 1.23 -13.12
C ILE A 38 6.77 2.07 -14.08
N SER A 39 6.13 1.41 -15.05
CA SER A 39 5.38 2.06 -16.13
C SER A 39 3.91 1.61 -16.15
N GLY A 40 3.00 2.57 -16.38
CA GLY A 40 1.57 2.29 -16.47
C GLY A 40 0.68 3.54 -16.36
N PRO A 41 -0.63 3.35 -16.13
CA PRO A 41 -1.57 4.42 -15.78
C PRO A 41 -1.19 5.14 -14.46
N LEU A 42 -1.43 6.45 -14.39
CA LEU A 42 -1.03 7.30 -13.25
C LEU A 42 -1.60 6.80 -11.92
N ASP A 43 -2.87 6.40 -11.92
CA ASP A 43 -3.62 5.84 -10.79
C ASP A 43 -3.04 4.52 -10.25
N LYS A 44 -2.25 3.80 -11.06
CA LYS A 44 -1.61 2.53 -10.70
C LYS A 44 -0.14 2.68 -10.37
N VAL A 45 0.54 3.59 -11.07
CA VAL A 45 1.98 3.81 -10.91
C VAL A 45 2.32 4.40 -9.54
N LEU A 46 1.55 5.38 -9.04
CA LEU A 46 1.84 6.00 -7.74
C LEU A 46 1.70 5.01 -6.56
N PRO A 47 0.62 4.21 -6.45
CA PRO A 47 0.54 3.17 -5.42
C PRO A 47 1.63 2.11 -5.54
N ALA A 48 1.99 1.72 -6.76
CA ALA A 48 3.07 0.77 -7.02
C ALA A 48 4.43 1.32 -6.57
N GLN A 49 4.71 2.60 -6.85
CA GLN A 49 5.92 3.27 -6.40
C GLN A 49 6.01 3.32 -4.87
N ASN A 50 4.93 3.70 -4.20
CA ASN A 50 4.87 3.73 -2.74
C ASN A 50 5.09 2.35 -2.13
N CYS A 51 4.52 1.31 -2.74
CA CYS A 51 4.77 -0.07 -2.33
C CYS A 51 6.25 -0.46 -2.47
N ALA A 52 6.88 -0.12 -3.60
CA ALA A 52 8.29 -0.37 -3.85
C ALA A 52 9.20 0.32 -2.83
N LEU A 53 8.97 1.60 -2.55
CA LEU A 53 9.75 2.36 -1.57
C LEU A 53 9.66 1.75 -0.17
N ARG A 54 8.45 1.38 0.26
CA ARG A 54 8.22 0.72 1.57
C ARG A 54 8.88 -0.66 1.66
N PHE A 55 9.01 -1.37 0.54
CA PHE A 55 9.63 -2.69 0.52
C PHE A 55 11.16 -2.61 0.54
N ILE A 56 11.72 -1.63 -0.17
CA ILE A 56 13.18 -1.43 -0.30
C ILE A 56 13.76 -0.80 0.97
N GLY A 57 13.08 0.20 1.53
CA GLY A 57 13.48 0.88 2.76
C GLY A 57 12.43 0.72 3.86
N PRO A 58 12.21 -0.50 4.39
CA PRO A 58 11.28 -0.68 5.49
C PRO A 58 11.85 -0.04 6.77
N GLU A 59 10.97 0.48 7.63
CA GLU A 59 11.34 1.03 8.94
C GLU A 59 11.87 -0.07 9.88
N SER A 60 11.30 -1.26 9.78
CA SER A 60 11.58 -2.42 10.62
C SER A 60 11.66 -3.68 9.77
N MET A 61 12.61 -4.55 10.11
CA MET A 61 12.79 -5.86 9.51
C MET A 61 13.03 -6.89 10.62
N GLN A 62 12.24 -7.95 10.64
CA GLN A 62 12.32 -9.00 11.66
C GLN A 62 12.30 -10.37 11.01
N LEU A 63 13.36 -11.15 11.22
CA LEU A 63 13.40 -12.56 10.86
C LEU A 63 12.84 -13.37 12.03
N ILE A 64 11.80 -14.16 11.77
CA ILE A 64 11.13 -14.96 12.78
C ILE A 64 11.09 -16.43 12.39
N HIS A 65 11.10 -17.28 13.40
CA HIS A 65 10.89 -18.71 13.25
C HIS A 65 9.44 -19.06 13.61
N VAL A 66 8.85 -19.90 12.77
CA VAL A 66 7.49 -20.42 12.91
C VAL A 66 7.56 -21.94 12.82
N ALA A 67 6.78 -22.63 13.65
CA ALA A 67 6.64 -24.07 13.65
C ALA A 67 6.36 -24.59 12.23
N SER A 68 7.00 -25.70 11.86
CA SER A 68 6.96 -26.24 10.49
C SER A 68 5.55 -26.49 9.97
N GLU A 69 4.61 -26.82 10.85
CA GLU A 69 3.20 -27.02 10.51
C GLU A 69 2.54 -25.69 10.12
N CYS A 70 2.68 -24.66 10.96
CA CYS A 70 2.12 -23.34 10.71
C CYS A 70 2.80 -22.62 9.54
N PHE A 71 4.08 -22.94 9.25
CA PHE A 71 4.81 -22.41 8.10
C PHE A 71 4.11 -22.70 6.76
N GLN A 72 3.41 -23.84 6.65
CA GLN A 72 2.69 -24.22 5.42
C GLN A 72 1.64 -23.18 5.00
N LEU A 73 1.08 -22.43 5.96
CA LEU A 73 0.11 -21.36 5.67
C LEU A 73 0.75 -20.21 4.90
N PHE A 74 2.03 -19.91 5.17
CA PHE A 74 2.73 -18.78 4.57
C PHE A 74 3.32 -19.10 3.20
N VAL A 75 3.25 -20.36 2.75
CA VAL A 75 3.55 -20.73 1.36
C VAL A 75 2.36 -20.41 0.44
N ILE A 76 1.16 -20.22 1.00
CA ILE A 76 -0.07 -19.98 0.24
C ILE A 76 -0.20 -18.48 -0.07
N PRO A 77 -0.16 -18.07 -1.35
CA PRO A 77 -0.14 -16.66 -1.71
C PRO A 77 -1.38 -15.88 -1.23
N SER A 78 -2.56 -16.52 -1.25
CA SER A 78 -3.80 -15.87 -0.82
C SER A 78 -3.83 -15.59 0.69
N VAL A 79 -3.25 -16.49 1.50
CA VAL A 79 -3.08 -16.28 2.94
C VAL A 79 -2.07 -15.15 3.19
N VAL A 80 -0.90 -15.18 2.54
CA VAL A 80 0.09 -14.11 2.68
C VAL A 80 -0.52 -12.75 2.32
N GLN A 81 -1.25 -12.65 1.21
CA GLN A 81 -1.90 -11.42 0.79
C GLN A 81 -2.91 -10.90 1.82
N HIS A 82 -3.66 -11.79 2.48
CA HIS A 82 -4.55 -11.41 3.58
C HIS A 82 -3.77 -10.74 4.71
N PHE A 83 -2.75 -11.41 5.25
CA PHE A 83 -1.96 -10.85 6.35
C PHE A 83 -1.26 -9.54 5.96
N GLU A 84 -0.69 -9.46 4.75
CA GLU A 84 -0.03 -8.22 4.30
C GLU A 84 -1.03 -7.07 4.14
N GLY A 85 -2.23 -7.36 3.65
CA GLY A 85 -3.31 -6.39 3.49
C GLY A 85 -3.85 -5.90 4.83
N THR A 86 -4.10 -6.82 5.77
CA THR A 86 -4.66 -6.52 7.10
C THR A 86 -3.69 -5.77 7.99
N TYR A 87 -2.41 -6.17 8.01
CA TYR A 87 -1.43 -5.63 8.97
C TYR A 87 -0.48 -4.60 8.36
N HIS A 88 -0.55 -4.35 7.06
CA HIS A 88 0.28 -3.38 6.34
C HIS A 88 1.79 -3.63 6.49
N ALA A 89 2.19 -4.90 6.64
CA ALA A 89 3.57 -5.37 6.68
C ALA A 89 3.75 -6.48 5.64
N PHE A 90 4.94 -6.57 5.06
CA PHE A 90 5.29 -7.59 4.09
C PHE A 90 5.78 -8.86 4.77
N ILE A 91 5.40 -10.01 4.23
CA ILE A 91 5.87 -11.33 4.63
C ILE A 91 6.66 -11.92 3.46
N LEU A 92 7.90 -12.32 3.74
CA LEU A 92 8.74 -13.03 2.79
C LEU A 92 9.12 -14.38 3.38
N VAL A 93 8.87 -15.43 2.60
CA VAL A 93 9.21 -16.80 2.97
C VAL A 93 10.70 -17.03 2.68
N LYS A 94 11.50 -17.23 3.72
CA LYS A 94 12.93 -17.54 3.64
C LYS A 94 13.15 -18.98 4.09
N HIS A 95 13.32 -19.87 3.11
CA HIS A 95 13.64 -21.27 3.42
C HIS A 95 15.04 -21.40 4.07
N PRO A 96 15.24 -22.37 4.98
CA PRO A 96 14.32 -23.47 5.26
C PRO A 96 13.18 -23.19 6.28
N GLN A 97 13.27 -22.22 7.20
CA GLN A 97 12.30 -22.13 8.33
C GLN A 97 12.02 -20.69 8.83
N GLY A 98 12.32 -19.67 8.03
CA GLY A 98 12.19 -18.27 8.44
C GLY A 98 11.09 -17.53 7.69
N LEU A 99 10.34 -16.69 8.40
CA LEU A 99 9.58 -15.61 7.78
C LEU A 99 10.31 -14.30 8.04
N LEU A 100 10.55 -13.53 6.99
CA LEU A 100 11.08 -12.18 7.10
C LEU A 100 9.91 -11.21 6.98
N ILE A 101 9.65 -10.49 8.07
CA ILE A 101 8.62 -9.46 8.15
C ILE A 101 9.28 -8.11 7.89
N LYS A 102 8.74 -7.32 6.95
CA LYS A 102 9.25 -5.97 6.61
C LYS A 102 8.11 -4.95 6.65
N GLY A 103 8.31 -3.79 7.26
CA GLY A 103 7.30 -2.73 7.25
C GLY A 103 7.50 -1.68 8.33
N PRO A 104 6.46 -0.86 8.61
CA PRO A 104 6.45 0.04 9.76
C PRO A 104 6.59 -0.74 11.07
N LYS A 105 7.32 -0.21 12.06
CA LYS A 105 7.61 -0.95 13.30
C LYS A 105 6.33 -1.42 14.02
N LYS A 106 5.34 -0.53 14.14
CA LYS A 106 4.03 -0.86 14.73
C LYS A 106 3.35 -2.04 14.01
N SER A 107 3.37 -2.03 12.67
CA SER A 107 2.79 -3.07 11.83
C SER A 107 3.54 -4.40 11.95
N THR A 108 4.87 -4.37 11.96
CA THR A 108 5.68 -5.59 12.11
C THR A 108 5.48 -6.23 13.48
N ASP A 109 5.43 -5.43 14.54
CA ASP A 109 5.23 -5.92 15.91
C ASP A 109 3.83 -6.51 16.10
N GLN A 110 2.80 -5.88 15.52
CA GLN A 110 1.43 -6.39 15.54
C GLN A 110 1.33 -7.71 14.75
N LEU A 111 1.88 -7.76 13.54
CA LEU A 111 1.86 -8.96 12.72
C LEU A 111 2.60 -10.12 13.40
N LEU A 112 3.73 -9.86 14.05
CA LEU A 112 4.44 -10.87 14.83
C LEU A 112 3.57 -11.47 15.93
N LYS A 113 2.88 -10.64 16.71
CA LYS A 113 1.97 -11.10 17.78
C LYS A 113 0.90 -12.02 17.21
N VAL A 114 0.26 -11.61 16.11
CA VAL A 114 -0.79 -12.38 15.46
C VAL A 114 -0.27 -13.70 14.89
N ILE A 115 0.93 -13.71 14.30
CA ILE A 115 1.55 -14.96 13.81
C ILE A 115 1.83 -15.91 14.98
N LYS A 116 2.29 -15.40 16.13
CA LYS A 116 2.54 -16.21 17.33
C LYS A 116 1.25 -16.73 17.95
N GLU A 117 0.19 -15.95 17.93
CA GLU A 117 -1.14 -16.38 18.36
C GLU A 117 -1.72 -17.44 17.42
N LEU A 118 -1.59 -17.25 16.11
CA LEU A 118 -1.97 -18.24 15.11
C LEU A 118 -1.21 -19.55 15.33
N GLU A 119 0.11 -19.48 15.52
CA GLU A 119 0.96 -20.64 15.82
C GLU A 119 0.50 -21.35 17.10
N HIS A 120 0.21 -20.59 18.16
CA HIS A 120 -0.32 -21.14 19.40
C HIS A 120 -1.67 -21.86 19.21
N ASN A 121 -2.59 -21.26 18.46
CA ASN A 121 -3.90 -21.84 18.16
C ASN A 121 -3.79 -23.10 17.28
N CYS A 122 -2.82 -23.13 16.36
CA CYS A 122 -2.52 -24.32 15.57
C CYS A 122 -1.98 -25.45 16.46
N LEU A 123 -1.10 -25.16 17.42
CA LEU A 123 -0.50 -26.18 18.27
C LEU A 123 -1.41 -26.66 19.41
N SER A 124 -2.35 -25.82 19.85
CA SER A 124 -3.22 -26.09 21.00
C SER A 124 -4.61 -26.64 20.61
N SER A 125 -4.94 -26.67 19.32
CA SER A 125 -6.26 -27.12 18.86
C SER A 125 -6.35 -28.64 18.81
N ASP A 126 -7.47 -29.17 19.32
CA ASP A 126 -7.82 -30.57 19.13
C ASP A 126 -8.03 -30.86 17.63
N ASN A 127 -7.52 -32.00 17.15
CA ASN A 127 -7.52 -32.43 15.74
C ASN A 127 -8.92 -32.70 15.13
N ASN A 128 -10.01 -32.20 15.72
CA ASN A 128 -11.37 -32.47 15.29
C ASN A 128 -12.09 -31.18 14.88
N MET A 129 -12.07 -30.87 13.59
CA MET A 129 -12.86 -29.79 13.02
C MET A 129 -14.26 -30.30 12.63
N THR A 130 -15.31 -29.73 13.22
CA THR A 130 -16.69 -30.09 12.85
C THR A 130 -17.05 -29.55 11.47
N GLN A 131 -18.01 -30.19 10.80
CA GLN A 131 -18.50 -29.71 9.49
C GLN A 131 -19.04 -28.28 9.56
N PHE A 132 -19.62 -27.89 10.70
CA PHE A 132 -20.07 -26.54 10.97
C PHE A 132 -18.91 -25.54 10.93
N LYS A 133 -17.85 -25.76 11.72
CA LYS A 133 -16.64 -24.93 11.73
C LYS A 133 -15.98 -24.85 10.35
N LEU A 134 -15.99 -25.96 9.61
CA LEU A 134 -15.43 -26.01 8.25
C LEU A 134 -16.23 -25.14 7.27
N ASN A 135 -17.55 -25.13 7.40
CA ASN A 135 -18.42 -24.27 6.59
C ASN A 135 -18.22 -22.78 6.96
N ASP A 136 -18.07 -22.45 8.24
CA ASP A 136 -17.74 -21.10 8.68
C ASP A 136 -16.40 -20.63 8.10
N LEU A 137 -15.37 -21.48 8.18
CA LEU A 137 -14.07 -21.18 7.59
C LEU A 137 -14.17 -20.90 6.08
N LYS A 138 -14.99 -21.66 5.33
CA LYS A 138 -15.22 -21.40 3.90
C LYS A 138 -15.84 -20.02 3.66
N ILE A 139 -16.81 -19.62 4.47
CA ILE A 139 -17.46 -18.30 4.37
C ILE A 139 -16.43 -17.21 4.65
N LEU A 140 -15.66 -17.34 5.72
CA LEU A 140 -14.64 -16.36 6.11
C LEU A 140 -13.51 -16.28 5.09
N CYS A 141 -13.07 -17.41 4.52
CA CYS A 141 -12.09 -17.41 3.43
C CYS A 141 -12.60 -16.59 2.23
N ARG A 142 -13.86 -16.76 1.83
CA ARG A 142 -14.45 -15.94 0.75
C ARG A 142 -14.49 -14.46 1.11
N MET A 143 -14.88 -14.13 2.34
CA MET A 143 -14.96 -12.75 2.83
C MET A 143 -13.57 -12.07 2.82
N TYR A 144 -12.53 -12.77 3.27
CA TYR A 144 -11.16 -12.28 3.32
C TYR A 144 -10.34 -12.57 2.04
N ARG A 145 -10.98 -13.06 0.98
CA ARG A 145 -10.34 -13.38 -0.33
C ARG A 145 -9.19 -14.39 -0.22
N VAL A 146 -9.25 -15.29 0.75
CA VAL A 146 -8.34 -16.44 0.89
C VAL A 146 -8.90 -17.63 0.10
N GLN A 147 -8.04 -18.32 -0.66
CA GLN A 147 -8.46 -19.48 -1.45
C GLN A 147 -8.55 -20.71 -0.56
N PHE A 148 -9.77 -21.10 -0.21
CA PHE A 148 -10.02 -22.22 0.71
C PHE A 148 -9.47 -23.55 0.17
N GLU A 149 -9.51 -23.74 -1.13
CA GLU A 149 -9.08 -24.95 -1.83
C GLU A 149 -7.56 -25.18 -1.74
N GLU A 150 -6.79 -24.10 -1.57
CA GLU A 150 -5.32 -24.14 -1.40
C GLU A 150 -4.91 -24.43 0.06
N LEU A 151 -5.83 -24.31 1.03
CA LEU A 151 -5.50 -24.47 2.45
C LEU A 151 -5.10 -25.92 2.78
N PRO A 152 -4.12 -26.14 3.68
CA PRO A 152 -3.75 -27.48 4.11
C PRO A 152 -4.96 -28.20 4.70
N ARG A 153 -5.01 -29.52 4.52
CA ARG A 153 -6.12 -30.35 5.02
C ARG A 153 -6.04 -30.66 6.52
N THR A 154 -5.04 -30.11 7.20
CA THR A 154 -4.82 -30.29 8.63
C THR A 154 -5.84 -29.48 9.44
N ASP A 155 -6.62 -30.15 10.27
CA ASP A 155 -7.67 -29.53 11.08
C ASP A 155 -7.14 -28.50 12.07
N SER A 156 -5.93 -28.71 12.60
CA SER A 156 -5.28 -27.77 13.51
C SER A 156 -4.98 -26.41 12.84
N LEU A 157 -4.41 -26.43 11.63
CA LEU A 157 -4.13 -25.23 10.84
C LEU A 157 -5.40 -24.48 10.45
N ARG A 158 -6.44 -25.23 10.07
CA ARG A 158 -7.75 -24.66 9.72
C ARG A 158 -8.46 -24.07 10.93
N THR A 159 -8.32 -24.69 12.09
CA THR A 159 -8.86 -24.18 13.36
C THR A 159 -8.13 -22.91 13.79
N GLY A 160 -6.80 -22.88 13.67
CA GLY A 160 -6.01 -21.66 13.92
C GLY A 160 -6.42 -20.50 13.01
N LEU A 161 -6.56 -20.76 11.71
CA LEU A 161 -7.06 -19.78 10.73
C LEU A 161 -8.49 -19.31 11.03
N LEU A 162 -9.37 -20.22 11.43
CA LEU A 162 -10.73 -19.88 11.82
C LEU A 162 -10.74 -18.95 13.03
N ALA A 163 -9.97 -19.26 14.07
CA ALA A 163 -9.84 -18.42 15.26
C ALA A 163 -9.32 -17.01 14.90
N HIS A 164 -8.31 -16.93 14.04
CA HIS A 164 -7.80 -15.66 13.51
C HIS A 164 -8.87 -14.86 12.75
N PHE A 165 -9.65 -15.49 11.88
CA PHE A 165 -10.70 -14.79 11.15
C PHE A 165 -11.83 -14.32 12.06
N LEU A 166 -12.15 -15.08 13.11
CA LEU A 166 -13.15 -14.66 14.09
C LEU A 166 -12.66 -13.47 14.92
N SER A 167 -11.39 -13.41 15.31
CA SER A 167 -10.85 -12.26 16.05
C SER A 167 -10.86 -10.96 15.24
N LEU A 168 -10.82 -11.06 13.90
CA LEU A 168 -10.99 -9.90 13.01
C LEU A 168 -12.44 -9.38 12.92
N LEU A 169 -13.42 -10.16 13.36
CA LEU A 169 -14.83 -9.75 13.41
C LEU A 169 -15.20 -9.07 14.73
N GLU A 170 -14.40 -9.28 15.78
CA GLU A 170 -14.65 -8.65 17.07
C GLU A 170 -14.37 -7.14 16.96
N PRO A 171 -15.28 -6.27 17.44
CA PRO A 171 -15.08 -4.83 17.39
C PRO A 171 -13.91 -4.47 18.30
N VAL A 172 -12.76 -4.16 17.70
CA VAL A 172 -11.63 -3.57 18.41
C VAL A 172 -12.03 -2.15 18.80
N GLU A 173 -12.26 -1.91 20.09
CA GLU A 173 -12.46 -0.58 20.65
C GLU A 173 -11.16 0.24 20.57
N GLU A 174 -10.78 0.70 19.37
CA GLU A 174 -9.66 1.63 19.19
C GLU A 174 -10.13 2.89 18.45
N LYS A 175 -10.02 4.03 19.14
CA LYS A 175 -10.20 5.39 18.59
C LYS A 175 -9.12 5.64 17.52
N ILE A 176 -9.43 5.40 16.25
CA ILE A 176 -8.52 5.71 15.15
C ILE A 176 -8.82 7.12 14.63
N THR A 177 -7.98 8.08 15.01
CA THR A 177 -7.82 9.31 14.25
C THR A 177 -6.98 8.96 13.02
N TYR A 178 -7.63 8.81 11.86
CA TYR A 178 -6.95 8.60 10.59
C TYR A 178 -6.28 9.90 10.16
N ILE A 179 -4.96 9.99 10.30
CA ILE A 179 -4.15 10.99 9.62
C ILE A 179 -3.41 10.26 8.49
N PRO A 180 -3.71 10.54 7.22
CA PRO A 180 -2.91 10.01 6.12
C PRO A 180 -1.49 10.55 6.26
N SER A 181 -0.51 9.66 6.49
CA SER A 181 0.90 10.02 6.48
C SER A 181 1.32 10.29 5.03
N TYR A 182 1.22 11.55 4.63
CA TYR A 182 1.95 12.05 3.47
C TYR A 182 3.42 12.13 3.84
N VAL A 183 4.28 11.44 3.10
CA VAL A 183 5.73 11.52 3.27
C VAL A 183 6.17 12.89 2.73
N GLU A 184 6.25 13.90 3.59
CA GLU A 184 7.08 15.09 3.34
C GLU A 184 8.56 14.70 3.51
N ALA A 185 9.10 13.95 2.55
CA ALA A 185 10.55 13.85 2.39
C ALA A 185 10.99 15.00 1.48
N TYR A 186 11.94 15.81 1.96
CA TYR A 186 12.53 16.99 1.34
C TYR A 186 11.79 18.34 1.51
N ARG A 187 11.62 18.79 2.76
CA ARG A 187 11.84 20.20 3.08
C ARG A 187 13.14 20.33 3.86
N LYS A 188 14.10 21.06 3.29
CA LYS A 188 15.24 21.63 4.03
C LYS A 188 14.66 22.45 5.18
N GLU A 189 14.97 22.05 6.41
CA GLU A 189 14.70 22.88 7.58
C GLU A 189 15.44 24.20 7.42
N ILE A 190 14.69 25.29 7.22
CA ILE A 190 15.19 26.63 7.46
C ILE A 190 14.86 26.92 8.92
N ALA A 191 15.89 26.89 9.76
CA ALA A 191 15.84 27.33 11.14
C ALA A 191 15.19 28.72 11.23
N LYS A 192 14.13 28.84 12.04
CA LYS A 192 13.80 30.07 12.75
C LYS A 192 13.30 29.73 14.16
N GLU A 193 13.92 30.43 15.09
CA GLU A 193 13.84 30.38 16.54
C GLU A 193 12.46 30.72 17.15
N PRO A 194 12.28 30.57 18.48
CA PRO A 194 11.01 30.24 19.11
C PRO A 194 10.18 31.47 19.49
N GLY A 195 8.86 31.33 19.49
CA GLY A 195 7.98 32.35 20.05
C GLY A 195 6.52 31.93 20.08
N HIS A 196 5.94 32.03 21.27
CA HIS A 196 4.51 32.04 21.61
C HIS A 196 3.78 30.71 21.86
N PHE A 197 3.88 30.30 23.14
CA PHE A 197 2.74 29.87 23.96
C PHE A 197 1.50 30.75 23.73
N LEU A 198 0.36 30.15 23.39
CA LEU A 198 -0.94 30.51 23.95
C LEU A 198 -1.83 29.27 24.08
N SER A 199 -2.19 29.00 25.33
CA SER A 199 -3.18 28.04 25.80
C SER A 199 -4.56 28.70 25.77
N ILE A 200 -5.54 28.08 25.10
CA ILE A 200 -6.99 28.26 25.33
C ILE A 200 -7.61 26.92 24.88
N GLY A 201 -8.32 26.11 25.66
CA GLY A 201 -9.27 26.41 26.73
C GLY A 201 -10.56 25.67 26.36
N SER A 202 -10.94 24.67 27.15
CA SER A 202 -12.12 23.84 26.93
C SER A 202 -13.42 24.64 27.00
N ALA A 203 -14.35 24.40 26.07
CA ALA A 203 -15.77 24.65 26.29
C ALA A 203 -16.61 23.71 25.41
N SER A 204 -17.37 22.86 26.08
CA SER A 204 -18.53 22.14 25.59
C SER A 204 -19.73 23.10 25.49
N ASP A 205 -20.46 23.08 24.35
CA ASP A 205 -21.94 23.06 24.33
C ASP A 205 -22.52 22.97 22.90
N SER A 206 -23.27 21.87 22.67
CA SER A 206 -24.67 21.82 22.22
C SER A 206 -25.28 23.04 21.47
N MET A 207 -25.62 22.88 20.18
CA MET A 207 -27.02 22.87 19.64
C MET A 207 -27.12 23.12 18.12
N LEU A 208 -27.91 22.23 17.49
CA LEU A 208 -28.87 22.42 16.38
C LEU A 208 -28.68 23.58 15.39
N SER A 209 -28.60 23.24 14.10
CA SER A 209 -29.49 23.85 13.10
C SER A 209 -29.70 22.92 11.88
N SER A 210 -30.97 22.60 11.69
CA SER A 210 -31.60 21.99 10.51
C SER A 210 -32.13 23.08 9.58
N ILE A 211 -32.17 22.84 8.26
CA ILE A 211 -33.15 23.30 7.24
C ILE A 211 -32.64 22.69 5.90
N SER A 212 -33.29 21.66 5.34
CA SER A 212 -34.46 21.65 4.44
C SER A 212 -34.11 21.87 2.97
N VAL A 213 -34.19 20.80 2.17
CA VAL A 213 -34.41 20.87 0.71
C VAL A 213 -35.25 19.66 0.27
N ARG A 214 -36.34 19.93 -0.45
CA ARG A 214 -37.16 19.01 -1.27
C ARG A 214 -37.77 19.86 -2.41
N PRO A 215 -38.28 19.27 -3.51
CA PRO A 215 -37.51 18.69 -4.63
C PRO A 215 -38.04 19.21 -5.99
N VAL A 216 -37.37 18.95 -7.11
CA VAL A 216 -38.08 18.92 -8.42
C VAL A 216 -37.45 17.85 -9.32
N GLU A 217 -38.33 17.02 -9.89
CA GLU A 217 -38.12 15.85 -10.72
C GLU A 217 -37.70 16.18 -12.16
N GLU A 218 -37.07 15.19 -12.79
CA GLU A 218 -36.71 15.08 -14.20
C GLU A 218 -37.94 14.99 -15.13
N VAL A 219 -37.85 15.58 -16.33
CA VAL A 219 -38.51 15.06 -17.53
C VAL A 219 -37.62 15.28 -18.78
N GLY A 220 -37.13 14.17 -19.32
CA GLY A 220 -37.05 13.75 -20.74
C GLY A 220 -36.76 14.70 -21.92
N ALA A 221 -35.86 14.21 -22.79
CA ALA A 221 -36.00 14.03 -24.26
C ALA A 221 -35.02 14.78 -25.21
N THR A 222 -34.08 13.99 -25.80
CA THR A 222 -33.99 13.64 -27.24
C THR A 222 -33.45 14.65 -28.31
N ILE A 223 -32.23 14.35 -28.79
CA ILE A 223 -31.65 14.28 -30.18
C ILE A 223 -31.45 15.56 -31.05
N GLU A 224 -30.31 15.54 -31.78
CA GLU A 224 -29.99 16.10 -33.13
C GLU A 224 -28.98 17.28 -33.11
N GLN A 225 -27.99 17.44 -34.00
CA GLN A 225 -27.42 16.76 -35.17
C GLN A 225 -26.07 17.47 -35.50
N ILE A 226 -25.13 16.80 -36.18
CA ILE A 226 -23.86 17.32 -36.75
C ILE A 226 -24.16 17.96 -38.14
N PRO A 227 -23.34 18.84 -38.76
CA PRO A 227 -22.30 18.34 -39.69
C PRO A 227 -21.05 19.25 -39.97
N GLY A 228 -19.90 18.59 -40.27
CA GLY A 228 -18.88 18.95 -41.30
C GLY A 228 -18.02 20.21 -41.08
N SER A 229 -16.76 20.36 -41.52
CA SER A 229 -15.87 19.65 -42.44
C SER A 229 -14.43 20.21 -42.23
N ALA A 230 -13.38 19.43 -42.45
CA ALA A 230 -11.96 19.88 -42.52
C ALA A 230 -11.59 20.32 -43.98
N PRO A 231 -10.31 20.57 -44.40
CA PRO A 231 -9.04 20.93 -43.71
C PRO A 231 -8.30 22.13 -44.39
N SER A 232 -7.21 22.67 -43.82
CA SER A 232 -6.03 23.21 -44.56
C SER A 232 -4.99 23.91 -43.65
N VAL A 233 -3.71 23.77 -44.00
CA VAL A 233 -2.47 24.31 -43.38
C VAL A 233 -1.52 24.63 -44.56
N PRO A 234 -0.49 25.50 -44.50
CA PRO A 234 -0.25 26.81 -43.83
C PRO A 234 0.10 27.92 -44.88
N PRO A 235 0.58 29.12 -44.47
CA PRO A 235 2.04 29.35 -44.51
C PRO A 235 2.62 30.27 -43.40
N ASP A 236 3.95 30.23 -43.25
CA ASP A 236 4.81 31.05 -42.38
C ASP A 236 4.68 32.57 -42.63
N THR A 237 4.90 33.42 -41.60
CA THR A 237 6.06 34.36 -41.44
C THR A 237 5.86 35.32 -40.23
N LEU A 238 6.79 35.27 -39.26
CA LEU A 238 7.34 36.34 -38.37
C LEU A 238 6.51 37.60 -37.99
N LEU A 239 6.18 37.78 -36.69
CA LEU A 239 6.85 38.67 -35.70
C LEU A 239 5.96 39.00 -34.47
N THR A 240 6.66 39.17 -33.34
CA THR A 240 6.30 39.88 -32.10
C THR A 240 5.16 39.34 -31.23
N GLU A 241 5.52 38.74 -30.07
CA GLU A 241 4.79 38.91 -28.80
C GLU A 241 5.63 38.44 -27.58
N GLU A 242 5.27 38.99 -26.43
CA GLU A 242 5.99 39.21 -25.15
C GLU A 242 6.63 38.00 -24.41
N PRO A 243 7.56 38.25 -23.45
CA PRO A 243 8.22 37.19 -22.70
C PRO A 243 7.25 36.49 -21.73
N ASN A 244 6.81 35.30 -22.14
CA ASN A 244 6.03 34.36 -21.33
C ASN A 244 6.92 33.81 -20.17
N PRO A 245 6.48 33.81 -18.90
CA PRO A 245 7.27 33.33 -17.75
C PRO A 245 7.50 31.80 -17.70
N GLY A 246 7.40 31.11 -18.84
CA GLY A 246 7.48 29.66 -19.00
C GLY A 246 8.81 29.10 -19.53
N ASN A 247 9.86 29.91 -19.70
CA ASN A 247 11.15 29.45 -20.25
C ASN A 247 12.34 29.72 -19.31
N LEU A 248 12.41 29.01 -18.18
CA LEU A 248 13.67 28.86 -17.46
C LEU A 248 14.49 27.74 -18.13
N ARG A 249 15.56 28.12 -18.83
CA ARG A 249 16.56 27.16 -19.30
C ARG A 249 17.49 26.81 -18.15
N ALA A 250 17.74 25.52 -17.95
CA ALA A 250 18.76 25.05 -17.04
C ALA A 250 20.13 25.58 -17.46
N VAL A 251 20.82 26.26 -16.55
CA VAL A 251 22.24 26.58 -16.68
C VAL A 251 23.01 25.41 -16.07
N VAL A 252 23.74 24.68 -16.91
CA VAL A 252 24.71 23.68 -16.46
C VAL A 252 25.94 24.45 -16.00
N ILE A 253 26.24 24.38 -14.70
CA ILE A 253 27.54 24.79 -14.16
C ILE A 253 28.43 23.55 -14.23
N ASP A 254 29.39 23.56 -15.15
CA ASP A 254 30.35 22.48 -15.32
C ASP A 254 31.32 22.49 -14.11
N GLY A 255 31.41 21.36 -13.41
CA GLY A 255 32.14 21.22 -12.14
C GLY A 255 33.66 21.19 -12.25
N ASN A 256 34.22 21.59 -13.39
CA ASN A 256 35.67 21.75 -13.56
C ASN A 256 36.08 23.14 -13.10
N ASN A 257 36.24 23.33 -11.77
CA ASN A 257 37.22 24.24 -11.15
C ASN A 257 37.00 24.34 -9.63
N VAL A 258 37.15 23.23 -8.92
CA VAL A 258 37.45 23.28 -7.48
C VAL A 258 38.83 22.66 -7.27
N ALA A 259 39.84 23.52 -7.28
CA ALA A 259 41.17 23.19 -6.78
C ALA A 259 41.08 23.06 -5.26
N PHE A 260 41.44 21.90 -4.73
CA PHE A 260 41.70 21.74 -3.30
C PHE A 260 43.20 22.00 -3.08
N ALA A 261 43.49 23.02 -2.27
CA ALA A 261 44.78 23.23 -1.63
C ALA A 261 44.84 22.43 -0.32
#